data_AF-A0A2G8HUI7-F1
#
_entry.id   AF-A0A2G8HUI7-F1
#
_cell.length_a   1.000
_cell.length_b   1.000
_cell.length_c   1.000
_cell.angle_alpha   90.00
_cell.angle_beta   90.00
_cell.angle_gamma   90.00
#
_symmetry.space_group_name_H-M   'P 1'
#
loop_
_entity.id
_entity.type
_entity.pdbx_description
1 polymer ?
#
loop_
_entity_poly.entity_id
_entity_poly.type
_entity_poly.pdbx_seq_one_letter_code
_entity_poly.pdbx_strand_id
1 'polypeptide(L)'
;MEVQIDPRKGNSNFLHTPIKEIQRCHQCDSVFIDNGECETCGYQLNFDFLGDPLGEKSFYSIRESYWENLGPLTRLHGDLEHFDPLNFSRYKRKMFMRYNILLDYFYNRSEYRVEDRNLYLQEFTDLIIELIKYGVSEDELWKNVDESSKLHSIYAKIHESIECAKLEKENSPSLVLSLLDYRVFGLMRVGVIAITFFGGLGLVAAALSFYRYMLFNY
;
A
#
# COMPACT_ATOMS: atom_id res chain seq x y z
N MET A 1 2.32 33.45 7.11
CA MET A 1 1.48 32.68 8.06
C MET A 1 0.48 31.93 7.21
N GLU A 2 0.63 30.62 7.09
CA GLU A 2 -0.28 29.77 6.31
C GLU A 2 -1.49 29.43 7.18
N VAL A 3 -2.68 29.89 6.75
CA VAL A 3 -3.93 29.60 7.45
C VAL A 3 -4.45 28.27 6.92
N GLN A 4 -4.27 27.21 7.72
CA GLN A 4 -4.83 25.89 7.44
C GLN A 4 -6.34 25.91 7.73
N ILE A 5 -7.14 25.98 6.67
CA ILE A 5 -8.58 25.78 6.72
C ILE A 5 -8.83 24.27 6.71
N ASP A 6 -9.30 23.72 7.83
CA ASP A 6 -9.65 22.32 7.93
C ASP A 6 -11.05 22.08 7.32
N PRO A 7 -11.17 21.31 6.21
CA PRO A 7 -12.44 21.13 5.47
C PRO A 7 -13.53 20.42 6.28
N ARG A 8 -13.21 19.83 7.44
CA ARG A 8 -14.17 19.19 8.36
C ARG A 8 -14.97 20.18 9.20
N LYS A 9 -14.49 21.42 9.38
CA LYS A 9 -15.23 22.45 10.11
C LYS A 9 -16.27 23.07 9.18
N GLY A 10 -17.41 22.40 9.06
CA GLY A 10 -18.60 22.98 8.45
C GLY A 10 -18.98 24.26 9.18
N ASN A 11 -18.78 25.41 8.52
CA ASN A 11 -19.20 26.70 9.05
C ASN A 11 -20.73 26.77 9.01
N SER A 12 -21.38 26.55 10.15
CA SER A 12 -22.79 26.89 10.33
C SER A 12 -22.91 28.41 10.42
N ASN A 13 -23.57 29.03 9.44
CA ASN A 13 -23.65 30.48 9.21
C ASN A 13 -24.52 31.26 10.24
N PHE A 14 -24.66 30.80 11.49
CA PHE A 14 -25.60 31.39 12.45
C PHE A 14 -25.00 32.19 13.60
N LEU A 15 -23.67 32.37 13.66
CA LEU A 15 -23.02 33.22 14.66
C LEU A 15 -22.09 34.22 13.98
N HIS A 16 -22.15 35.49 14.43
CA HIS A 16 -21.35 36.60 13.91
C HIS A 16 -19.88 36.21 13.80
N THR A 17 -19.40 36.08 12.57
CA THR A 17 -18.01 35.72 12.28
C THR A 17 -17.10 36.89 12.64
N PRO A 18 -15.98 36.64 13.34
CA PRO A 18 -14.90 37.63 13.41
C PRO A 18 -14.48 37.99 11.98
N ILE A 19 -14.14 39.25 11.75
CA ILE A 19 -13.69 39.77 10.45
C ILE A 19 -12.53 38.87 9.98
N LYS A 20 -12.81 37.97 9.02
CA LYS A 20 -11.79 37.11 8.43
C LYS A 20 -10.81 38.01 7.71
N GLU A 21 -9.53 37.90 8.03
CA GLU A 21 -8.46 38.55 7.27
C GLU A 21 -8.63 38.19 5.79
N ILE A 22 -8.52 39.20 4.93
CA ILE A 22 -8.74 39.06 3.49
C ILE A 22 -7.62 38.17 2.94
N GLN A 23 -7.95 36.92 2.62
CA GLN A 23 -7.01 35.99 1.98
C GLN A 23 -6.75 36.45 0.54
N ARG A 24 -5.48 36.40 0.14
CA ARG A 24 -5.03 36.74 -1.23
C ARG A 24 -4.40 35.50 -1.85
N CYS A 25 -4.65 35.28 -3.13
CA CYS A 25 -4.01 34.21 -3.87
C CYS A 25 -2.49 34.47 -3.98
N HIS A 26 -1.66 33.51 -3.57
CA HIS A 26 -0.19 33.64 -3.67
C HIS A 26 0.35 33.76 -5.11
N GLN A 27 -0.45 33.40 -6.11
CA GLN A 27 -0.01 33.35 -7.50
C GLN A 27 -0.43 34.57 -8.32
N CYS A 28 -1.50 35.27 -7.93
CA CYS A 28 -1.99 36.44 -8.68
C CYS A 28 -2.47 37.60 -7.80
N ASP A 29 -2.26 37.52 -6.48
CA ASP A 29 -2.66 38.51 -5.46
C ASP A 29 -4.16 38.88 -5.47
N SER A 30 -5.00 38.11 -6.18
CA SER A 30 -6.43 38.35 -6.22
C SER A 30 -7.08 38.02 -4.87
N VAL A 31 -8.10 38.79 -4.54
CA VAL A 31 -8.93 38.63 -3.33
C VAL A 31 -10.14 37.72 -3.58
N PHE A 32 -10.46 37.47 -4.86
CA PHE A 32 -11.57 36.64 -5.29
C PHE A 32 -11.21 35.16 -5.14
N ILE A 33 -11.49 34.62 -3.95
CA ILE A 33 -11.35 33.21 -3.61
C ILE A 33 -12.75 32.69 -3.32
N ASP A 34 -13.20 31.73 -4.12
CA ASP A 34 -14.46 31.03 -3.89
C ASP A 34 -14.18 29.54 -3.68
N ASN A 35 -14.76 28.95 -2.62
CA ASN A 35 -14.53 27.56 -2.21
C ASN A 35 -13.05 27.11 -2.09
N GLY A 36 -12.13 28.04 -1.83
CA GLY A 36 -10.69 27.73 -1.74
C GLY A 36 -9.99 27.59 -3.09
N GLU A 37 -10.64 28.02 -4.16
CA GLU A 37 -10.05 28.19 -5.49
C GLU A 37 -10.05 29.67 -5.85
N CYS A 38 -8.95 30.12 -6.44
CA CYS A 38 -8.84 31.48 -6.92
C CYS A 38 -9.58 31.64 -8.25
N GLU A 39 -10.61 32.48 -8.32
CA GLU A 39 -11.39 32.67 -9.55
C GLU A 39 -10.57 33.27 -10.70
N THR A 40 -9.53 34.03 -10.39
CA THR A 40 -8.71 34.73 -11.39
C THR A 40 -7.69 33.83 -12.09
N CYS A 41 -7.12 32.85 -11.39
CA CYS A 41 -6.08 31.96 -11.95
C CYS A 41 -6.37 30.46 -11.82
N GLY A 42 -7.49 30.07 -11.21
CA GLY A 42 -7.85 28.68 -10.94
C GLY A 42 -6.98 27.98 -9.91
N TYR A 43 -6.18 28.72 -9.14
CA TYR A 43 -5.27 28.13 -8.16
C TYR A 43 -6.04 27.63 -6.93
N GLN A 44 -5.95 26.34 -6.63
CA GLN A 44 -6.57 25.72 -5.46
C GLN A 44 -5.70 25.94 -4.23
N LEU A 45 -6.13 26.85 -3.37
CA LEU A 45 -5.50 27.19 -2.08
C LEU A 45 -5.74 26.12 -1.03
N ASN A 46 -6.80 25.31 -1.18
CA ASN A 46 -7.21 24.27 -0.23
C ASN A 46 -6.84 22.83 -0.67
N PHE A 47 -5.85 22.65 -1.55
CA PHE A 47 -5.48 21.30 -1.96
C PHE A 47 -4.67 20.57 -0.88
N ASP A 48 -5.37 19.79 -0.07
CA ASP A 48 -4.76 18.97 0.98
C ASP A 48 -4.19 17.67 0.40
N PHE A 49 -2.87 17.63 0.21
CA PHE A 49 -2.14 16.43 -0.24
C PHE A 49 -2.12 15.33 0.83
N LEU A 50 -2.16 15.69 2.12
CA LEU A 50 -2.16 14.73 3.22
C LEU A 50 -3.50 14.01 3.32
N GLY A 51 -4.61 14.74 3.15
CA GLY A 51 -5.95 14.18 3.30
C GLY A 51 -6.20 13.60 4.69
N ASP A 52 -7.39 13.04 4.89
CA ASP A 52 -7.79 12.50 6.18
C ASP A 52 -7.13 11.14 6.48
N PRO A 53 -6.82 10.82 7.75
CA PRO A 53 -6.40 9.47 8.11
C PRO A 53 -7.58 8.52 7.84
N LEU A 54 -7.31 7.36 7.24
CA LEU A 54 -8.33 6.40 6.78
C LEU A 54 -9.32 6.96 5.73
N GLY A 55 -9.08 8.15 5.18
CA GLY A 55 -9.90 8.73 4.12
C GLY A 55 -9.54 8.20 2.73
N GLU A 56 -10.16 8.74 1.69
CA GLU A 56 -9.99 8.30 0.30
C GLU A 56 -8.53 8.35 -0.21
N LYS A 57 -7.72 9.26 0.33
CA LYS A 57 -6.29 9.42 -0.01
C LYS A 57 -5.36 8.55 0.85
N SER A 58 -5.90 7.85 1.84
CA SER A 58 -5.12 6.99 2.73
C SER A 58 -4.63 5.72 2.00
N PHE A 59 -3.57 5.15 2.53
CA PHE A 59 -3.05 3.84 2.13
C PHE A 59 -4.13 2.78 2.08
N TYR A 60 -5.04 2.76 3.06
CA TYR A 60 -6.08 1.74 3.17
C TYR A 60 -7.06 1.79 2.01
N SER A 61 -7.51 2.98 1.61
CA SER A 61 -8.38 3.14 0.44
C SER A 61 -7.64 2.87 -0.87
N ILE A 62 -6.36 3.23 -0.97
CA ILE A 62 -5.52 2.89 -2.12
C ILE A 62 -5.39 1.37 -2.26
N ARG A 63 -5.18 0.65 -1.15
CA ARG A 63 -5.10 -0.81 -1.09
C ARG A 63 -6.44 -1.44 -1.44
N GLU A 64 -7.53 -1.00 -0.82
CA GLU A 64 -8.88 -1.53 -1.08
C GLU A 64 -9.25 -1.36 -2.55
N SER A 65 -9.07 -0.17 -3.13
CA SER A 65 -9.33 0.07 -4.55
C SER A 65 -8.48 -0.84 -5.45
N TYR A 66 -7.23 -1.11 -5.09
CA TYR A 66 -6.41 -2.05 -5.84
C TYR A 66 -6.99 -3.48 -5.76
N TRP A 67 -7.32 -3.95 -4.56
CA TRP A 67 -7.92 -5.27 -4.34
C TRP A 67 -9.28 -5.44 -5.02
N GLU A 68 -10.08 -4.37 -5.06
CA GLU A 68 -11.36 -4.36 -5.78
C GLU A 68 -11.17 -4.52 -7.29
N ASN A 69 -10.09 -3.97 -7.85
CA ASN A 69 -9.79 -4.10 -9.26
C ASN A 69 -9.10 -5.43 -9.62
N LEU A 70 -8.67 -6.22 -8.63
CA LEU A 70 -8.15 -7.57 -8.87
C LEU A 70 -9.27 -8.54 -9.25
N GLY A 71 -8.98 -9.39 -10.23
CA GLY A 71 -9.86 -10.49 -10.62
C GLY A 71 -10.11 -11.51 -9.48
N PRO A 72 -11.18 -12.33 -9.59
CA PRO A 72 -11.55 -13.28 -8.52
C PRO A 72 -10.44 -14.28 -8.17
N LEU A 73 -9.66 -14.70 -9.17
CA LEU A 73 -8.55 -15.65 -8.98
C LEU A 73 -7.33 -15.01 -8.34
N THR A 74 -6.99 -13.77 -8.69
CA THR A 74 -5.87 -13.02 -8.07
C THR A 74 -6.20 -12.62 -6.64
N ARG A 75 -7.46 -12.36 -6.30
CA ARG A 75 -7.88 -12.14 -4.90
C ARG A 75 -7.69 -13.39 -4.01
N LEU A 76 -7.83 -14.58 -4.57
CA LEU A 76 -7.64 -15.84 -3.85
C LEU A 76 -6.16 -16.18 -3.66
N HIS A 77 -5.30 -15.71 -4.56
CA HIS A 77 -3.86 -15.92 -4.53
C HIS A 77 -3.13 -14.61 -4.85
N GLY A 78 -2.70 -13.88 -3.81
CA GLY A 78 -1.91 -12.65 -3.97
C GLY A 78 -0.60 -12.86 -4.75
N ASP A 79 -0.13 -14.10 -4.78
CA ASP A 79 0.98 -14.56 -5.60
C ASP A 79 0.78 -14.36 -7.11
N LEU A 80 -0.47 -14.39 -7.58
CA LEU A 80 -0.85 -14.21 -8.98
C LEU A 80 -0.93 -12.73 -9.39
N GLU A 81 -0.72 -11.78 -8.49
CA GLU A 81 -0.80 -10.35 -8.80
C GLU A 81 0.21 -9.92 -9.88
N HIS A 82 1.33 -10.63 -9.99
CA HIS A 82 2.38 -10.41 -10.98
C HIS A 82 1.92 -10.63 -12.43
N PHE A 83 0.78 -11.28 -12.66
CA PHE A 83 0.24 -11.51 -14.00
C PHE A 83 -0.40 -10.26 -14.62
N ASP A 84 -0.65 -9.20 -13.85
CA ASP A 84 -1.11 -7.90 -14.35
C ASP A 84 -0.10 -6.78 -14.02
N PRO A 85 0.97 -6.65 -14.81
CA PRO A 85 2.07 -5.73 -14.50
C PRO A 85 1.63 -4.25 -14.55
N LEU A 86 0.57 -3.92 -15.29
CA LEU A 86 0.15 -2.55 -15.51
C LEU A 86 -0.62 -2.02 -14.29
N ASN A 87 -1.56 -2.81 -13.76
CA ASN A 87 -2.24 -2.47 -12.52
C ASN A 87 -1.30 -2.52 -11.31
N PHE A 88 -0.41 -3.52 -11.27
CA PHE A 88 0.60 -3.66 -10.23
C PHE A 88 1.55 -2.45 -10.17
N SER A 89 2.11 -2.03 -11.31
CA SER A 89 3.02 -0.87 -11.36
C SER A 89 2.32 0.43 -10.98
N ARG A 90 1.05 0.61 -11.38
CA ARG A 90 0.23 1.76 -10.99
C ARG A 90 0.01 1.80 -9.47
N TYR A 91 -0.28 0.65 -8.87
CA TYR A 91 -0.44 0.52 -7.43
C TYR A 91 0.86 0.83 -6.67
N LYS A 92 1.98 0.24 -7.08
CA LYS A 92 3.32 0.53 -6.53
C LYS A 92 3.63 2.03 -6.56
N ARG A 93 3.33 2.71 -7.68
CA ARG A 93 3.53 4.16 -7.82
C ARG A 93 2.68 4.97 -6.86
N LYS A 94 1.41 4.59 -6.66
CA LYS A 94 0.52 5.26 -5.70
C LYS A 94 1.01 5.10 -4.25
N MET A 95 1.45 3.90 -3.87
CA MET A 95 2.03 3.66 -2.54
C MET A 95 3.29 4.50 -2.33
N PHE A 96 4.20 4.55 -3.31
CA PHE A 96 5.42 5.35 -3.20
C PHE A 96 5.13 6.86 -3.13
N MET A 97 4.12 7.34 -3.86
CA MET A 97 3.67 8.73 -3.73
C MET A 97 3.15 9.01 -2.32
N ARG A 98 2.32 8.11 -1.77
CA ARG A 98 1.78 8.24 -0.42
C ARG A 98 2.87 8.19 0.66
N TYR A 99 3.86 7.32 0.49
CA TYR A 99 5.06 7.27 1.34
C TYR A 99 5.72 8.63 1.46
N ASN A 100 6.04 9.26 0.32
CA ASN A 100 6.72 10.56 0.31
C ASN A 100 5.86 11.67 0.94
N ILE A 101 4.54 11.66 0.72
CA ILE A 101 3.62 12.62 1.35
C ILE A 101 3.64 12.50 2.87
N LEU A 102 3.57 11.26 3.40
CA LEU A 102 3.62 11.01 4.84
C LEU A 102 4.99 11.35 5.41
N LEU A 103 6.06 11.04 4.68
CA LEU A 103 7.42 11.40 5.03
C LEU A 103 7.53 12.91 5.18
N ASP A 104 7.15 13.67 4.15
CA ASP A 104 7.14 15.14 4.14
C ASP A 104 6.31 15.71 5.29
N TYR A 105 5.16 15.09 5.62
CA TYR A 105 4.35 15.48 6.78
C TYR A 105 5.11 15.34 8.10
N PHE A 106 5.86 14.25 8.29
CA PHE A 106 6.66 14.05 9.50
C PHE A 106 7.92 14.92 9.56
N TYR A 107 8.47 15.32 8.41
CA TYR A 107 9.56 16.31 8.30
C TYR A 107 9.07 17.73 8.58
N ASN A 108 7.89 18.08 8.06
CA ASN A 108 7.26 19.38 8.26
C ASN A 108 6.72 19.49 9.67
N ARG A 109 7.43 20.25 10.51
CA ARG A 109 7.07 20.52 11.91
C ARG A 109 5.87 21.47 12.08
N SER A 110 5.03 21.64 11.06
CA SER A 110 3.82 22.45 11.19
C SER A 110 2.87 21.77 12.19
N GLU A 111 2.14 22.57 12.97
CA GLU A 111 1.11 22.07 13.93
C GLU A 111 -0.13 21.50 13.22
N TYR A 112 0.00 21.07 11.97
CA TYR A 112 -1.11 20.56 11.18
C TYR A 112 -1.51 19.16 11.63
N ARG A 113 -2.78 18.99 12.02
CA ARG A 113 -3.39 17.70 12.36
C ARG A 113 -2.58 16.87 13.37
N VAL A 114 -2.04 17.52 14.38
CA VAL A 114 -1.26 16.86 15.46
C VAL A 114 -2.09 15.79 16.18
N GLU A 115 -3.41 15.99 16.27
CA GLU A 115 -4.36 15.04 16.87
C GLU A 115 -4.35 13.66 16.17
N ASP A 116 -4.22 13.66 14.84
CA ASP A 116 -4.25 12.46 14.00
C ASP A 116 -2.85 11.87 13.76
N ARG A 117 -1.80 12.45 14.34
CA ARG A 117 -0.40 12.09 14.08
C ARG A 117 -0.11 10.61 14.31
N ASN A 118 -0.74 10.00 15.32
CA ASN A 118 -0.57 8.57 15.61
C ASN A 118 -1.20 7.69 14.51
N LEU A 119 -2.33 8.11 13.94
CA LEU A 119 -2.99 7.39 12.86
C LEU A 119 -2.15 7.44 11.58
N TYR A 120 -1.59 8.61 11.26
CA TYR A 120 -0.64 8.73 10.14
C TYR A 120 0.62 7.91 10.37
N LEU A 121 1.08 7.78 11.61
CA LEU A 121 2.28 6.99 11.93
C LEU A 121 2.01 5.50 11.72
N GLN A 122 0.84 5.02 12.13
CA GLN A 122 0.41 3.64 11.87
C GLN A 122 0.25 3.41 10.35
N GLU A 123 -0.40 4.33 9.64
CA GLU A 123 -0.51 4.25 8.19
C GLU A 123 0.86 4.19 7.52
N PHE A 124 1.82 4.97 8.00
CA PHE A 124 3.18 5.01 7.50
C PHE A 124 3.94 3.70 7.73
N THR A 125 3.83 3.10 8.91
CA THR A 125 4.46 1.80 9.20
C THR A 125 3.86 0.69 8.34
N ASP A 126 2.53 0.65 8.23
CA ASP A 126 1.83 -0.37 7.43
C ASP A 126 2.18 -0.23 5.94
N LEU A 127 2.34 1.00 5.46
CA LEU A 127 2.74 1.28 4.10
C LEU A 127 4.17 0.83 3.80
N ILE A 128 5.12 1.00 4.73
CA ILE A 128 6.50 0.52 4.57
C ILE A 128 6.54 -1.01 4.46
N ILE A 129 5.78 -1.69 5.33
CA ILE A 129 5.68 -3.15 5.31
C ILE A 129 5.16 -3.63 3.96
N GLU A 130 4.09 -3.01 3.47
CA GLU A 130 3.49 -3.35 2.17
C GLU A 130 4.46 -3.05 1.00
N LEU A 131 5.21 -1.94 1.03
CA LEU A 131 6.21 -1.62 -0.01
C LEU A 131 7.31 -2.71 -0.11
N ILE A 132 7.82 -3.19 1.03
CA ILE A 132 8.85 -4.23 1.08
C ILE A 132 8.30 -5.57 0.59
N LYS A 133 7.06 -5.90 0.98
CA LYS A 133 6.35 -7.09 0.50
C LYS A 133 6.29 -7.13 -1.02
N TYR A 134 6.04 -6.00 -1.68
CA TYR A 134 6.04 -5.89 -3.14
C TYR A 134 7.41 -5.62 -3.79
N GLY A 135 8.50 -5.81 -3.03
CA GLY A 135 9.86 -5.80 -3.59
C GLY A 135 10.40 -4.41 -3.91
N VAL A 136 9.97 -3.37 -3.20
CA VAL A 136 10.71 -2.09 -3.13
C VAL A 136 12.00 -2.33 -2.36
N SER A 137 13.12 -1.81 -2.87
CA SER A 137 14.42 -1.96 -2.18
C SER A 137 14.50 -1.03 -0.97
N GLU A 138 15.28 -1.43 0.04
CA GLU A 138 15.54 -0.58 1.20
C GLU A 138 16.19 0.73 0.80
N ASP A 139 17.11 0.69 -0.17
CA ASP A 139 17.78 1.87 -0.72
C ASP A 139 16.79 2.90 -1.25
N GLU A 140 15.68 2.47 -1.88
CA GLU A 140 14.63 3.36 -2.37
C GLU A 140 13.86 4.04 -1.23
N LEU A 141 13.66 3.34 -0.10
CA LEU A 141 13.00 3.89 1.08
C LEU A 141 13.91 4.89 1.79
N TRP A 142 15.19 4.57 1.94
CA TRP A 142 16.16 5.43 2.62
C TRP A 142 16.55 6.68 1.82
N LYS A 143 16.35 6.68 0.50
CA LYS A 143 16.81 7.75 -0.40
C LYS A 143 16.36 9.16 0.01
N ASN A 144 15.14 9.28 0.54
CA ASN A 144 14.54 10.57 0.90
C ASN A 144 14.57 10.85 2.41
N VAL A 145 15.25 10.02 3.19
CA VAL A 145 15.28 10.10 4.66
C VAL A 145 16.57 10.76 5.13
N ASP A 146 16.48 11.96 5.69
CA ASP A 146 17.61 12.62 6.36
C ASP A 146 17.85 12.05 7.77
N GLU A 147 19.11 11.70 8.07
CA GLU A 147 19.60 11.20 9.37
C GLU A 147 19.75 12.28 10.46
N SER A 148 18.98 13.37 10.40
CA SER A 148 19.13 14.45 11.37
C SER A 148 18.71 14.01 12.80
N SER A 149 19.47 14.43 13.83
CA SER A 149 19.23 14.05 15.24
C SER A 149 17.82 14.38 15.75
N LYS A 150 17.16 15.33 15.11
CA LYS A 150 15.81 15.81 15.38
C LYS A 150 14.69 14.87 14.94
N LEU A 151 15.01 13.88 14.10
CA LEU A 151 14.06 12.94 13.47
C LEU A 151 14.38 11.49 13.84
N HIS A 152 15.21 11.30 14.86
CA HIS A 152 15.67 9.98 15.29
C HIS A 152 14.52 9.02 15.61
N SER A 153 13.38 9.52 16.13
CA SER A 153 12.21 8.69 16.39
C SER A 153 11.54 8.15 15.12
N ILE A 154 11.46 8.96 14.05
CA ILE A 154 10.90 8.54 12.76
C ILE A 154 11.88 7.59 12.08
N TYR A 155 13.17 7.92 12.09
CA TYR A 155 14.23 7.06 11.58
C TYR A 155 14.20 5.66 12.22
N ALA A 156 14.11 5.61 13.56
CA ALA A 156 14.00 4.35 14.30
C ALA A 156 12.73 3.57 13.92
N LYS A 157 11.60 4.26 13.72
CA LYS A 157 10.34 3.65 13.29
C LYS A 157 10.40 3.08 11.88
N ILE A 158 11.06 3.79 10.95
CA ILE A 158 11.32 3.28 9.60
C ILE A 158 12.15 2.00 9.71
N HIS A 159 13.28 2.04 10.44
CA HIS A 159 14.14 0.87 10.63
C HIS A 159 13.38 -0.34 11.20
N GLU A 160 12.62 -0.15 12.28
CA GLU A 160 11.80 -1.20 12.91
C GLU A 160 10.79 -1.79 11.91
N SER A 161 10.07 -0.95 11.16
CA SER A 161 9.08 -1.41 10.19
C SER A 161 9.71 -2.21 9.03
N ILE A 162 10.92 -1.84 8.62
CA ILE A 162 11.68 -2.54 7.59
C ILE A 162 12.11 -3.93 8.07
N GLU A 163 12.62 -4.04 9.31
CA GLU A 163 12.97 -5.31 9.93
C GLU A 163 11.75 -6.23 10.07
N CYS A 164 10.62 -5.69 10.54
CA CYS A 164 9.36 -6.43 10.62
C CYS A 164 8.94 -6.95 9.24
N ALA A 165 9.01 -6.13 8.20
CA ALA A 165 8.62 -6.53 6.86
C ALA A 165 9.53 -7.63 6.26
N LYS A 166 10.83 -7.59 6.57
CA LYS A 166 11.77 -8.66 6.20
C LYS A 166 11.39 -9.99 6.86
N LEU A 167 11.10 -9.96 8.16
CA LEU A 167 10.67 -11.16 8.90
C LEU A 167 9.37 -11.73 8.33
N GLU A 168 8.40 -10.90 7.98
CA GLU A 168 7.15 -11.35 7.34
C GLU A 168 7.41 -11.99 5.97
N LYS A 169 8.29 -11.39 5.17
CA LYS A 169 8.67 -11.92 3.86
C LYS A 169 9.38 -13.27 3.96
N GLU A 170 10.30 -13.42 4.92
CA GLU A 170 11.00 -14.69 5.15
C GLU A 170 10.05 -15.81 5.65
N ASN A 171 9.05 -15.45 6.45
CA ASN A 171 8.04 -16.39 6.93
C ASN A 171 6.94 -16.71 5.90
N SER A 172 6.90 -15.99 4.77
CA SER A 172 5.90 -16.25 3.74
C SER A 172 6.19 -17.59 3.03
N PRO A 173 5.22 -18.53 2.98
CA PRO A 173 5.45 -19.81 2.33
C PRO A 173 5.68 -19.61 0.84
N SER A 174 6.59 -20.40 0.26
CA SER A 174 6.85 -20.34 -1.18
C SER A 174 5.57 -20.61 -1.99
N LEU A 175 5.47 -19.99 -3.17
CA LEU A 175 4.32 -20.09 -4.09
C LEU A 175 3.83 -21.52 -4.31
N VAL A 176 4.77 -22.47 -4.36
CA VAL A 176 4.47 -23.89 -4.57
C VAL A 176 3.86 -24.51 -3.32
N LEU A 177 4.36 -24.16 -2.13
CA LEU A 177 3.81 -24.63 -0.87
C LEU A 177 2.42 -24.05 -0.61
N SER A 178 2.18 -22.77 -0.94
CA SER A 178 0.86 -22.14 -0.80
C SER A 178 -0.20 -22.81 -1.69
N LEU A 179 0.16 -23.15 -2.94
CA LEU A 179 -0.68 -23.90 -3.87
C LEU A 179 -0.96 -25.34 -3.40
N LEU A 180 0.06 -26.04 -2.88
CA LEU A 180 -0.08 -27.42 -2.43
C LEU A 180 -0.91 -27.53 -1.14
N ASP A 181 -0.83 -26.56 -0.25
CA ASP A 181 -1.63 -26.52 0.98
C ASP A 181 -3.05 -25.96 0.79
N TYR A 182 -3.38 -25.49 -0.41
CA TYR A 182 -4.72 -24.98 -0.73
C TYR A 182 -5.78 -26.05 -0.47
N ARG A 183 -6.80 -25.71 0.32
CA ARG A 183 -7.92 -26.62 0.63
C ARG A 183 -9.07 -26.38 -0.35
N VAL A 184 -9.27 -27.34 -1.25
CA VAL A 184 -10.43 -27.38 -2.14
C VAL A 184 -11.63 -27.90 -1.34
N PHE A 185 -12.72 -27.13 -1.32
CA PHE A 185 -13.97 -27.42 -0.59
C PHE A 185 -13.79 -27.71 0.92
N GLY A 186 -12.73 -27.19 1.54
CA GLY A 186 -12.49 -27.30 2.99
C GLY A 186 -12.08 -28.70 3.50
N LEU A 187 -12.07 -29.73 2.63
CA LEU A 187 -11.86 -31.12 3.03
C LEU A 187 -10.54 -31.71 2.52
N MET A 188 -10.06 -31.34 1.33
CA MET A 188 -8.84 -31.91 0.76
C MET A 188 -7.85 -30.84 0.31
N ARG A 189 -6.57 -31.07 0.61
CA ARG A 189 -5.46 -30.23 0.12
C ARG A 189 -5.14 -30.59 -1.33
N VAL A 190 -4.90 -29.60 -2.19
CA VAL A 190 -4.51 -29.78 -3.60
C VAL A 190 -3.26 -30.66 -3.72
N GLY A 191 -2.32 -30.53 -2.78
CA GLY A 191 -1.13 -31.35 -2.73
C GLY A 191 -1.44 -32.85 -2.61
N VAL A 192 -2.50 -33.23 -1.89
CA VAL A 192 -2.92 -34.64 -1.78
C VAL A 192 -3.48 -35.14 -3.12
N ILE A 193 -4.22 -34.31 -3.83
CA ILE A 193 -4.75 -34.62 -5.16
C ILE A 193 -3.60 -34.78 -6.18
N ALA A 194 -2.63 -33.86 -6.14
CA ALA A 194 -1.47 -33.92 -7.03
C ALA A 194 -0.61 -35.18 -6.76
N ILE A 195 -0.31 -35.48 -5.49
CA ILE A 195 0.48 -36.66 -5.10
C ILE A 195 -0.22 -37.94 -5.52
N THR A 196 -1.54 -38.06 -5.32
CA THR A 196 -2.29 -39.25 -5.70
C THR A 196 -2.34 -39.44 -7.21
N PHE A 197 -2.55 -38.36 -7.97
CA PHE A 197 -2.60 -38.42 -9.43
C PHE A 197 -1.23 -38.75 -10.06
N PHE A 198 -0.17 -38.01 -9.68
CA PHE A 198 1.18 -38.26 -10.18
C PHE A 198 1.77 -39.57 -9.65
N GLY A 199 1.48 -39.94 -8.40
CA GLY A 199 1.88 -41.23 -7.84
C GLY A 199 1.24 -42.41 -8.58
N GLY A 200 -0.05 -42.31 -8.92
CA GLY A 200 -0.75 -43.30 -9.73
C GLY A 200 -0.16 -43.43 -11.14
N LEU A 201 0.08 -42.30 -11.82
CA LEU A 201 0.74 -42.30 -13.14
C LEU A 201 2.14 -42.90 -13.08
N GLY A 202 2.92 -42.58 -12.04
CA GLY A 202 4.25 -43.14 -11.83
C GLY A 202 4.23 -44.65 -11.67
N LEU A 203 3.28 -45.19 -10.90
CA LEU A 203 3.09 -46.63 -10.74
C LEU A 203 2.73 -47.32 -12.06
N VAL A 204 1.82 -46.74 -12.84
CA VAL A 204 1.44 -47.28 -14.16
C VAL A 204 2.63 -47.25 -15.12
N ALA A 205 3.39 -46.15 -15.15
CA ALA A 205 4.57 -46.03 -15.98
C ALA A 205 5.66 -47.04 -15.58
N ALA A 206 5.89 -47.22 -14.28
CA ALA A 206 6.85 -48.21 -13.75
C ALA A 206 6.42 -49.64 -14.10
N ALA A 207 5.14 -49.97 -13.95
CA ALA A 207 4.59 -51.28 -14.31
C ALA A 207 4.73 -51.56 -15.82
N LEU A 208 4.43 -50.58 -16.67
CA LEU A 208 4.62 -50.72 -18.12
C LEU A 208 6.09 -50.87 -18.52
N SER A 209 6.99 -50.11 -17.88
CA SER A 209 8.43 -50.23 -18.11
C SER A 209 8.96 -51.60 -17.68
N PHE A 210 8.50 -52.11 -16.53
CA PHE A 210 8.86 -53.44 -16.05
C PHE A 210 8.32 -54.56 -16.95
N TYR A 211 7.07 -54.44 -17.38
CA TYR A 211 6.46 -55.40 -18.33
C TYR A 211 7.23 -55.43 -19.66
N ARG A 212 7.60 -54.26 -20.19
CA ARG A 212 8.42 -54.16 -21.40
C ARG A 212 9.81 -54.78 -21.21
N TYR A 213 10.46 -54.56 -20.06
CA TYR A 213 11.75 -55.17 -19.76
C TYR A 213 11.66 -56.71 -19.76
N MET A 214 10.62 -57.27 -19.14
CA MET A 214 10.39 -58.72 -19.11
C MET A 214 10.14 -59.32 -20.50
N LEU A 215 9.48 -58.58 -21.40
CA LEU A 215 9.14 -59.05 -22.75
C LEU A 215 10.31 -59.03 -23.73
N PHE A 216 11.31 -58.17 -23.53
CA PHE A 216 12.45 -58.01 -24.45
C PHE A 216 13.75 -58.67 -23.95
N ASN A 217 13.82 -59.09 -22.68
CA ASN A 217 14.95 -59.83 -22.11
C ASN A 217 14.67 -61.34 -21.92
N TYR A 218 13.59 -61.84 -22.51
CA TYR A 218 13.29 -63.25 -22.72
C TYR A 218 13.21 -63.51 -24.23
#